data_AF-A0A2M7AW36-F1
#
_entry.id   AF-A0A2M7AW36-F1
#
_cell.length_a   1.000
_cell.length_b   1.000
_cell.length_c   1.000
_cell.angle_alpha   90.00
_cell.angle_beta   90.00
_cell.angle_gamma   90.00
#
_symmetry.space_group_name_H-M   'P 1'
#
loop_
_entity.id
_entity.type
_entity.pdbx_description
1 polymer ?
#
loop_
_entity_poly.entity_id
_entity_poly.type
_entity_poly.pdbx_seq_one_letter_code
_entity_poly.pdbx_strand_id
1 'polypeptide(L)'
;MFVNILGYYALIIIPLYYSGIIGNPLNTLCACGLDKLLFGIIAGSLAFWFGASWYFHLKEKNYGHAYFPFQKVVMPILPLIILSVIYYFLTK
;
A
#
# COMPACT_ATOMS: atom_id res chain seq x y z
N MET A 1 -18.12 4.45 -7.04
CA MET A 1 -16.97 3.83 -6.34
C MET A 1 -15.65 4.12 -7.06
N PHE A 2 -15.50 3.77 -8.34
CA PHE A 2 -14.25 3.98 -9.09
C PHE A 2 -13.82 5.45 -9.24
N VAL A 3 -14.76 6.38 -9.45
CA VAL A 3 -14.46 7.82 -9.54
C VAL A 3 -13.81 8.35 -8.26
N ASN A 4 -14.27 7.91 -7.08
CA ASN A 4 -13.68 8.33 -5.80
C ASN A 4 -12.25 7.81 -5.65
N ILE A 5 -12.00 6.57 -6.06
CA ILE A 5 -10.66 5.96 -6.02
C ILE A 5 -9.69 6.76 -6.90
N LEU A 6 -10.09 7.03 -8.16
CA LEU A 6 -9.29 7.84 -9.07
C LEU A 6 -9.09 9.26 -8.55
N GLY A 7 -10.12 9.87 -7.94
CA GLY A 7 -10.02 11.20 -7.32
C GLY A 7 -9.00 11.25 -6.18
N TYR A 8 -9.00 10.25 -5.29
CA TYR A 8 -8.00 10.18 -4.20
C TYR A 8 -6.58 9.98 -4.73
N TYR A 9 -6.38 9.12 -5.73
CA TYR A 9 -5.06 8.96 -6.34
C TYR A 9 -4.60 10.24 -7.06
N ALA A 10 -5.50 10.92 -7.78
CA ALA A 10 -5.18 12.19 -8.43
C ALA A 10 -4.78 13.27 -7.43
N LEU A 11 -5.51 13.40 -6.31
CA LEU A 11 -5.20 14.35 -5.24
C LEU A 11 -3.84 14.10 -4.57
N ILE A 12 -3.35 12.86 -4.57
CA ILE A 12 -2.02 12.54 -4.02
C ILE A 12 -0.95 12.72 -5.11
N ILE A 13 -1.13 12.12 -6.29
CA ILE A 13 -0.09 12.06 -7.32
C ILE A 13 0.15 13.43 -7.97
N ILE A 14 -0.92 14.20 -8.25
CA ILE A 14 -0.80 15.47 -8.99
C ILE A 14 0.04 16.51 -8.22
N PRO A 15 -0.25 16.82 -6.93
CA PRO A 15 0.57 17.76 -6.17
C PRO A 15 2.00 17.25 -5.97
N LEU A 16 2.18 15.95 -5.72
CA LEU A 16 3.50 15.36 -5.54
C LEU A 16 4.34 15.45 -6.83
N TYR A 17 3.72 15.32 -8.00
CA TYR A 17 4.37 15.53 -9.29
C TYR A 17 4.76 17.00 -9.50
N TYR A 18 3.84 17.95 -9.27
CA TYR A 18 4.14 19.38 -9.40
C TYR A 18 5.17 19.88 -8.40
N SER A 19 5.27 19.26 -7.22
CA SER A 19 6.31 19.57 -6.22
C SER A 19 7.70 19.08 -6.61
N GLY A 20 7.85 18.33 -7.71
CA GLY A 20 9.13 17.78 -8.16
C GLY A 20 9.70 16.70 -7.23
N ILE A 21 8.86 16.14 -6.33
CA ILE A 21 9.23 15.05 -5.43
C ILE A 21 9.18 13.71 -6.17
N ILE A 22 8.12 13.51 -6.97
CA ILE A 22 7.98 12.34 -7.84
C ILE A 22 8.78 12.57 -9.13
N GLY A 23 9.68 11.64 -9.46
CA GLY A 23 10.54 11.72 -10.65
C GLY A 23 11.86 12.48 -10.42
N ASN A 24 12.18 12.81 -9.16
CA ASN A 24 13.48 13.37 -8.81
C ASN A 24 14.55 12.27 -8.84
N PRO A 25 15.71 12.49 -9.47
CA PRO A 25 16.81 11.52 -9.49
C PRO A 25 17.37 11.17 -8.09
N LEU A 26 17.09 11.98 -7.06
CA LEU A 26 17.42 11.67 -5.66
C LEU A 26 16.42 10.69 -5.00
N ASN A 27 15.24 10.49 -5.58
CA ASN A 27 14.17 9.61 -5.07
C ASN A 27 14.00 8.33 -5.92
N THR A 28 14.95 8.00 -6.79
CA THR A 28 14.91 6.77 -7.57
C THR A 28 15.41 5.58 -6.76
N LEU A 29 14.58 4.54 -6.69
CA LEU A 29 14.91 3.21 -6.20
C LEU A 29 15.62 2.42 -7.30
N CYS A 30 16.84 1.98 -7.00
CA CYS A 30 17.67 1.15 -7.85
C CYS A 30 18.10 1.83 -9.18
N ALA A 31 19.17 1.32 -9.80
CA ALA A 31 19.77 1.87 -11.02
C ALA A 31 18.83 1.87 -12.27
N CYS A 32 17.59 1.40 -12.12
CA CYS A 32 16.53 1.39 -13.13
C CYS A 32 15.62 2.63 -13.12
N GLY A 33 15.85 3.61 -12.23
CA GLY A 33 15.18 4.91 -12.28
C GLY A 33 13.73 4.91 -11.80
N LEU A 34 13.31 3.91 -11.03
CA LEU A 34 11.93 3.80 -10.54
C LEU A 34 11.73 4.66 -9.29
N ASP A 35 10.75 5.56 -9.29
CA ASP A 35 10.50 6.44 -8.15
C ASP A 35 10.05 5.67 -6.88
N LYS A 36 10.74 5.92 -5.77
CA LYS A 36 10.53 5.29 -4.46
C LYS A 36 9.14 5.55 -3.89
N LEU A 37 8.60 6.75 -4.08
CA LEU A 37 7.28 7.09 -3.57
C LEU A 37 6.20 6.37 -4.38
N LEU A 38 6.31 6.37 -5.70
CA LEU A 38 5.38 5.67 -6.59
C LEU A 38 5.35 4.16 -6.31
N PHE A 39 6.51 3.53 -6.19
CA PHE A 39 6.55 2.10 -5.88
C PHE A 39 5.97 1.81 -4.50
N GLY A 40 6.25 2.65 -3.49
CA GLY A 40 5.65 2.52 -2.16
C GLY A 40 4.12 2.63 -2.18
N ILE A 41 3.56 3.56 -2.97
CA ILE A 41 2.11 3.70 -3.14
C ILE A 41 1.52 2.44 -3.78
N ILE A 42 2.11 1.94 -4.87
CA ILE A 42 1.62 0.75 -5.58
C ILE A 42 1.68 -0.49 -4.67
N ALA A 43 2.84 -0.74 -4.07
CA ALA A 43 3.06 -1.90 -3.22
C ALA A 43 2.19 -1.85 -1.95
N GLY A 44 2.04 -0.68 -1.33
CA GLY A 44 1.17 -0.47 -0.18
C GLY A 44 -0.30 -0.73 -0.51
N SER A 45 -0.79 -0.20 -1.63
CA SER A 45 -2.17 -0.42 -2.08
C SER A 45 -2.47 -1.90 -2.35
N LEU A 46 -1.54 -2.62 -2.98
CA LEU A 46 -1.67 -4.06 -3.20
C LEU A 46 -1.68 -4.84 -1.87
N ALA A 47 -0.72 -4.56 -0.99
CA ALA A 47 -0.63 -5.22 0.31
C ALA A 47 -1.90 -5.01 1.16
N PHE A 48 -2.44 -3.79 1.16
CA PHE A 48 -3.69 -3.47 1.84
C PHE A 48 -4.87 -4.24 1.25
N TRP A 49 -5.00 -4.26 -0.08
CA TRP A 49 -6.08 -4.98 -0.76
C TRP A 49 -6.01 -6.49 -0.50
N PHE A 50 -4.82 -7.09 -0.58
CA PHE A 50 -4.60 -8.50 -0.24
C PHE A 50 -4.96 -8.79 1.22
N GLY A 51 -4.47 -7.99 2.17
CA GLY A 51 -4.79 -8.17 3.59
C GLY A 51 -6.30 -8.06 3.89
N ALA A 52 -6.97 -7.09 3.28
CA ALA A 52 -8.41 -6.91 3.41
C ALA A 52 -9.21 -8.06 2.76
N SER A 53 -8.81 -8.53 1.58
CA SER A 53 -9.45 -9.66 0.89
C SER A 53 -9.25 -10.97 1.64
N TRP A 54 -8.04 -11.20 2.15
CA TRP A 54 -7.67 -12.38 2.91
C TRP A 54 -8.47 -12.51 4.22
N TYR A 55 -8.84 -11.39 4.86
CA TYR A 55 -9.78 -11.40 5.98
C TYR A 55 -11.12 -12.07 5.63
N PHE A 56 -11.71 -11.73 4.47
CA PHE A 56 -13.00 -12.30 4.07
C PHE A 56 -12.87 -13.80 3.79
N HIS A 57 -11.79 -14.22 3.14
CA HIS A 57 -11.50 -15.63 2.90
C HIS A 57 -11.37 -16.42 4.22
N LEU A 58 -10.65 -15.89 5.20
CA LEU A 58 -10.50 -16.48 6.53
C LEU A 58 -11.82 -16.54 7.30
N LYS A 59 -12.63 -15.47 7.22
CA LYS A 59 -13.93 -15.39 7.86
C LYS A 59 -14.89 -16.45 7.31
N GLU A 60 -14.91 -16.63 5.99
CA GLU A 60 -15.74 -17.65 5.32
C GLU A 60 -15.35 -19.06 5.76
N LYS A 61 -14.04 -19.34 5.85
CA LYS A 61 -13.52 -20.61 6.36
C LYS A 61 -13.85 -20.88 7.83
N ASN A 62 -14.11 -19.83 8.62
CA ASN A 62 -14.41 -19.91 10.05
C ASN A 62 -15.92 -19.73 10.33
N TYR A 63 -16.77 -20.33 9.50
CA TYR A 63 -18.23 -20.29 9.67
C TYR A 63 -18.82 -18.87 9.74
N GLY A 64 -18.19 -17.89 9.09
CA GLY A 64 -18.62 -16.50 9.11
C GLY A 64 -18.16 -15.70 10.33
N HIS A 65 -17.34 -16.28 11.22
CA HIS A 65 -16.81 -15.60 12.40
C HIS A 65 -15.36 -15.16 12.22
N ALA A 66 -14.98 -14.04 12.85
CA ALA A 66 -13.57 -13.67 12.96
C ALA A 66 -12.87 -14.60 13.97
N TYR A 67 -11.61 -14.94 13.71
CA TYR A 67 -10.79 -15.77 14.60
C TYR A 67 -10.42 -15.04 15.91
N PHE A 68 -10.31 -13.71 15.85
CA PHE A 68 -9.95 -12.87 16.99
C PHE A 68 -10.55 -11.46 16.83
N PRO A 69 -10.74 -10.71 17.93
CA PRO A 69 -11.27 -9.34 17.87
C PRO A 69 -10.36 -8.44 17.03
N PHE A 70 -10.96 -7.57 16.22
CA PHE A 70 -10.25 -6.66 15.30
C PHE A 70 -9.46 -7.32 14.16
N GLN A 71 -9.69 -8.61 13.85
CA GLN A 71 -9.04 -9.25 12.70
C GLN A 71 -9.22 -8.44 11.39
N LYS A 72 -10.40 -7.88 11.14
CA LYS A 72 -10.65 -7.04 9.94
C LYS A 72 -9.68 -5.84 9.80
N VAL A 73 -9.16 -5.33 10.92
CA VAL A 73 -8.23 -4.20 10.97
C VAL A 73 -6.77 -4.67 10.94
N VAL A 74 -6.46 -5.74 11.67
CA VAL A 74 -5.09 -6.28 11.74
C VAL A 74 -4.64 -6.85 10.40
N MET A 75 -5.52 -7.54 9.68
CA MET A 75 -5.18 -8.20 8.42
C MET A 75 -4.65 -7.27 7.32
N PRO A 76 -5.21 -6.06 7.11
CA PRO A 76 -4.61 -5.08 6.19
C PRO A 76 -3.42 -4.29 6.79
N ILE A 77 -3.38 -4.04 8.10
CA ILE A 77 -2.30 -3.24 8.72
C ILE A 77 -0.99 -4.04 8.83
N LEU A 78 -1.06 -5.32 9.19
CA LEU A 78 0.13 -6.14 9.41
C LEU A 78 1.02 -6.24 8.14
N PRO A 79 0.48 -6.51 6.93
CA PRO A 79 1.25 -6.47 5.69
C PRO A 79 1.86 -5.10 5.40
N LEU A 80 1.17 -4.01 5.71
CA LEU A 80 1.70 -2.64 5.52
C LEU A 80 2.90 -2.37 6.41
N ILE A 81 2.85 -2.79 7.67
CA ILE A 81 3.98 -2.66 8.61
C ILE A 81 5.18 -3.47 8.11
N ILE A 82 4.95 -4.73 7.72
CA ILE A 82 6.00 -5.60 7.17
C ILE A 82 6.62 -4.98 5.92
N LEU A 83 5.78 -4.50 5.00
CA LEU A 83 6.24 -3.85 3.77
C LEU A 83 7.03 -2.57 4.07
N SER A 84 6.60 -1.76 5.04
CA SER A 84 7.30 -0.56 5.47
C SER A 84 8.70 -0.87 6.03
N VAL A 85 8.82 -1.92 6.84
CA VAL A 85 10.12 -2.39 7.36
C VAL A 85 11.02 -2.86 6.22
N ILE A 86 10.49 -3.67 5.28
CA ILE A 86 11.23 -4.10 4.09
C ILE A 86 11.70 -2.87 3.30
N TYR A 87 10.82 -1.91 3.09
CA TYR A 87 11.12 -0.70 2.33
C TYR A 87 12.23 0.14 2.97
N TYR A 88 12.21 0.26 4.29
CA TYR A 88 13.27 0.93 5.05
C TYR A 88 14.64 0.28 4.82
N PHE A 89 14.71 -1.05 4.79
CA PHE A 89 15.97 -1.76 4.49
C PHE A 89 16.38 -1.65 3.02
N LEU A 90 15.43 -1.61 2.09
CA LEU A 90 15.72 -1.49 0.65
C LEU A 90 16.22 -0.10 0.25
N THR A 91 16.00 0.91 1.09
CA THR A 91 16.32 2.30 0.77
C THR A 91 17.19 3.02 1.79
N LYS A 92 17.75 2.27 2.73
CA LYS A 92 19.06 2.59 3.29
C LYS A 92 20.13 2.32 2.25
#